data_AF-A0A553ZSN1-F1
#
_entry.id   AF-A0A553ZSN1-F1
#
_cell.length_a   1.000
_cell.length_b   1.000
_cell.length_c   1.000
_cell.angle_alpha   90.00
_cell.angle_beta   90.00
_cell.angle_gamma   90.00
#
_symmetry.space_group_name_H-M   'P 1'
#
loop_
_entity.id
_entity.type
_entity.pdbx_description
1 polymer ?
#
loop_
_entity_poly.entity_id
_entity_poly.type
_entity_poly.pdbx_seq_one_letter_code
_entity_poly.pdbx_strand_id
1 'polypeptide(L)' 'HAITHSEGHINITVTAGVSRAFPEEPLDVVIGRADRAMYEGKQTGRNRCMFIDEQNVINRV' A
#
# COMPACT_ATOMS: atom_id res chain seq x y z
N HIS A 1 6.85 9.85 8.82
CA HIS A 1 6.31 10.56 10.01
C HIS A 1 7.09 10.07 11.23
N ALA A 2 7.34 10.91 12.23
CA ALA A 2 8.09 10.52 13.42
C ALA A 2 7.13 10.11 14.55
N ILE A 3 7.41 8.99 15.21
CA ILE A 3 6.72 8.56 16.41
C ILE A 3 7.53 9.06 17.62
N THR A 4 6.87 9.79 18.53
CA THR A 4 7.49 10.27 19.77
C THR A 4 7.35 9.23 20.88
N HIS A 5 8.40 9.06 21.69
CA HIS A 5 8.44 8.17 22.86
C HIS A 5 9.32 8.79 23.96
N SER A 6 9.39 8.17 25.14
CA SER A 6 10.04 8.73 26.34
C SER A 6 11.50 9.14 26.16
N GLU A 7 12.21 8.54 25.21
CA GLU A 7 13.64 8.78 24.96
C GLU A 7 13.93 9.52 23.64
N GLY A 8 12.89 10.03 22.94
CA GLY A 8 13.07 10.85 21.74
C GLY A 8 12.08 10.54 20.60
N HIS A 9 12.58 10.50 19.36
CA HIS A 9 11.74 10.32 18.18
C HIS A 9 12.27 9.21 17.26
N ILE A 10 11.36 8.39 16.73
CA ILE A 10 11.64 7.32 15.76
C ILE A 10 11.03 7.70 14.41
N ASN A 11 11.87 7.85 13.38
CA ASN A 11 11.41 8.11 12.03
C ASN A 11 10.92 6.82 11.38
N ILE A 12 9.67 6.82 10.91
CA ILE A 12 9.10 5.70 10.17
C ILE A 12 8.59 6.12 8.79
N THR A 13 8.54 5.14 7.91
CA THR A 13 7.95 5.21 6.58
C THR A 13 6.91 4.12 6.41
N VAL A 14 5.92 4.34 5.55
CA VAL A 14 4.94 3.32 5.19
C VAL A 14 5.07 2.97 3.71
N THR A 15 4.58 1.79 3.35
CA THR A 15 4.37 1.41 1.96
C THR A 15 2.94 0.98 1.85
N ALA A 16 2.21 1.61 0.93
CA ALA A 16 0.77 1.43 0.78
C ALA A 16 0.46 0.87 -0.62
N GLY A 17 -0.61 0.10 -0.71
CA GLY A 17 -1.20 -0.35 -1.95
C GLY A 17 -2.62 0.15 -2.04
N VAL A 18 -3.01 0.68 -3.20
CA VAL A 18 -4.32 1.24 -3.48
C VAL A 18 -4.97 0.44 -4.59
N SER A 19 -6.24 0.10 -4.41
CA SER A 19 -7.04 -0.59 -5.42
C SER A 19 -8.40 0.11 -5.56
N ARG A 20 -8.98 0.05 -6.77
CA ARG A 20 -10.39 0.41 -6.97
C ARG A 20 -11.26 -0.67 -6.33
N ALA A 21 -12.32 -0.30 -5.62
CA ALA A 21 -13.41 -1.22 -5.30
C ALA A 21 -14.50 -1.10 -6.38
N PHE A 22 -14.83 -2.21 -7.03
CA PHE A 22 -15.91 -2.28 -8.01
C PHE A 22 -17.23 -2.67 -7.32
N PRO A 23 -18.39 -2.32 -7.91
CA PRO A 23 -19.68 -2.73 -7.36
C PRO A 23 -19.74 -4.24 -7.13
N GLU A 24 -20.33 -4.63 -5.99
CA GLU A 24 -20.56 -6.04 -5.61
C GLU A 24 -19.29 -6.89 -5.35
N GLU A 25 -18.09 -6.30 -5.40
CA GLU A 25 -16.89 -7.02 -4.99
C GLU A 25 -16.87 -7.27 -3.47
N PRO A 26 -16.61 -8.52 -3.05
CA PRO A 26 -16.31 -8.83 -1.65
C PRO A 26 -15.09 -8.05 -1.13
N LEU A 27 -15.11 -7.73 0.16
CA LEU A 27 -14.05 -6.94 0.81
C LEU A 27 -12.67 -7.61 0.69
N ASP A 28 -12.60 -8.92 0.85
CA ASP A 28 -11.38 -9.71 0.75
C ASP A 28 -10.74 -9.66 -0.64
N VAL A 29 -11.55 -9.55 -1.71
CA VAL A 29 -11.06 -9.35 -3.08
C VAL A 29 -10.38 -7.98 -3.21
N VAL A 30 -11.01 -6.91 -2.71
CA VAL A 30 -10.46 -5.55 -2.77
C VAL A 30 -9.19 -5.43 -1.93
N ILE A 31 -9.19 -6.01 -0.72
CA ILE A 31 -8.02 -6.05 0.17
C ILE A 31 -6.89 -6.85 -0.48
N GLY A 32 -7.17 -8.04 -1.02
CA GLY A 32 -6.16 -8.87 -1.68
C GLY A 32 -5.50 -8.15 -2.86
N ARG A 33 -6.29 -7.39 -3.63
CA ARG A 33 -5.76 -6.56 -4.73
C ARG A 33 -4.89 -5.41 -4.20
N ALA A 34 -5.31 -4.70 -3.15
CA ALA A 34 -4.51 -3.66 -2.52
C ALA A 34 -3.22 -4.21 -1.88
N ASP A 35 -3.28 -5.39 -1.25
CA ASP A 35 -2.14 -6.05 -0.63
C ASP A 35 -1.06 -6.42 -1.67
N ARG A 36 -1.48 -6.93 -2.85
CA ARG A 36 -0.56 -7.20 -3.97
C ARG A 36 0.19 -5.94 -4.41
N ALA A 37 -0.51 -4.82 -4.59
CA ALA A 37 0.11 -3.54 -4.94
C ALA A 37 1.10 -3.10 -3.84
N MET A 38 0.70 -3.21 -2.57
CA MET A 38 1.57 -2.87 -1.44
C MET A 38 2.84 -3.73 -1.44
N TYR A 39 2.70 -5.03 -1.67
CA TYR A 39 3.79 -6.00 -1.62
C TYR A 39 4.87 -5.68 -2.66
N GLU A 40 4.48 -5.36 -3.89
CA GLU A 40 5.43 -4.92 -4.92
C GLU A 40 6.17 -3.64 -4.49
N GLY A 41 5.47 -2.69 -3.88
CA GLY A 41 6.10 -1.49 -3.32
C GLY A 41 7.18 -1.81 -2.29
N LYS A 42 6.97 -2.84 -1.48
CA LYS A 42 7.96 -3.30 -0.49
C LYS A 42 9.16 -3.95 -1.19
N GLN A 43 8.94 -4.74 -2.23
CA GLN A 43 10.00 -5.38 -3.02
C GLN A 43 10.85 -4.37 -3.79
N THR A 44 10.25 -3.29 -4.29
CA THR A 44 10.93 -2.29 -5.13
C THR A 44 11.58 -1.15 -4.34
N GLY A 45 11.51 -1.18 -3.00
CA GLY A 45 12.29 -0.30 -2.13
C GLY A 45 11.54 0.46 -1.03
N ARG A 46 10.28 0.08 -0.72
CA ARG A 46 9.47 0.66 0.38
C ARG A 46 9.27 2.18 0.24
N ASN A 47 8.75 2.82 1.29
CA ASN A 47 8.47 4.25 1.39
C ASN A 47 7.81 4.84 0.13
N ARG A 48 6.75 4.19 -0.36
CA ARG A 48 6.05 4.55 -1.59
C ARG A 48 4.62 4.08 -1.58
N CYS A 49 3.83 4.63 -2.47
CA CYS A 49 2.48 4.18 -2.74
C CYS A 49 2.45 3.47 -4.10
N MET A 50 1.74 2.35 -4.16
CA MET A 50 1.51 1.60 -5.39
C MET A 50 0.01 1.54 -5.66
N PHE A 51 -0.37 1.55 -6.92
CA PHE A 51 -1.75 1.46 -7.38
C PHE A 51 -1.87 0.30 -8.35
N ILE A 52 -2.92 -0.50 -8.18
CA ILE A 52 -3.29 -1.54 -9.14
C ILE A 52 -4.53 -1.09 -9.90
N ASP A 53 -4.37 -0.98 -11.21
CA ASP A 53 -5.42 -0.51 -12.12
C ASP A 53 -6.44 -1.61 -12.46
N GLU A 54 -7.41 -1.25 -13.29
CA GLU A 54 -8.48 -2.16 -13.74
C GLU A 54 -7.96 -3.29 -14.66
N GLN A 55 -6.77 -3.14 -15.25
CA GLN A 55 -6.07 -4.19 -16.01
C GLN A 55 -5.22 -5.10 -15.11
N ASN A 56 -5.27 -4.92 -13.79
CA ASN A 56 -4.42 -5.59 -12.79
C ASN A 56 -2.92 -5.32 -12.98
N VAL A 57 -2.55 -4.17 -13.56
CA VAL A 57 -1.17 -3.71 -13.65
C VAL A 57 -0.87 -2.82 -12.44
N ILE A 58 0.27 -3.08 -11.81
CA ILE A 58 0.72 -2.31 -10.65
C ILE A 58 1.66 -1.21 -11.12
N ASN A 59 1.36 0.01 -10.71
CA ASN A 59 2.13 1.20 -11.02
C ASN A 59 2.45 1.96 -9.74
N ARG A 60 3.57 2.66 -9.73
CA ARG A 60 3.87 3.60 -8.66
C ARG A 60 3.02 4.86 -8.82
N VAL A 61 2.48 5.36 -7.71
CA VAL A 61 1.78 6.65 -7.62
C VAL A 61 2.76 7.78 -7.41
#